data_AF-A0A9E5ABM0-F1
#
_entry.id   AF-A0A9E5ABM0-F1
#
_cell.length_a   1.000
_cell.length_b   1.000
_cell.length_c   1.000
_cell.angle_alpha   90.00
_cell.angle_beta   90.00
_cell.angle_gamma   90.00
#
_symmetry.space_group_name_H-M   'P 1'
#
loop_
_entity.id
_entity.type
_entity.pdbx_description
1 polymer ?
#
loop_
_entity_poly.entity_id
_entity_poly.type
_entity_poly.pdbx_seq_one_letter_code
_entity_poly.pdbx_strand_id
1 'polypeptide(L)' 'LGQYNQAGGYYLKALKIDPNHLGALEYQGELFLIQKKLVSAKQNLAKLKRLCGTSCEEYLDLAQAIALSTKKK' A
#
# COMPACT_ATOMS: atom_id res chain seq x y z
N LEU A 1 -12.13 0.51 9.26
CA LEU A 1 -11.20 1.59 8.84
C LEU A 1 -9.90 1.37 9.58
N GLY A 2 -8.88 0.93 8.82
CA GLY A 2 -7.64 0.33 9.31
C GLY A 2 -6.96 1.10 10.44
N GLN A 3 -6.33 0.35 11.33
CA GLN A 3 -5.56 0.88 12.47
C GLN A 3 -4.25 1.50 11.97
N TYR A 4 -4.35 2.58 11.19
CA TYR A 4 -3.20 3.23 10.58
C TYR A 4 -2.23 3.79 11.62
N ASN A 5 -2.72 4.24 12.78
CA ASN A 5 -1.89 5.04 13.69
C ASN A 5 -0.93 4.23 14.58
N GLN A 6 -1.20 2.95 14.86
CA GLN A 6 -0.28 2.11 15.65
C GLN A 6 0.56 1.16 14.78
N ALA A 7 0.04 0.72 13.64
CA ALA A 7 0.72 -0.26 12.79
C ALA A 7 1.82 0.35 11.90
N GLY A 8 1.81 1.66 11.64
CA GLY A 8 2.70 2.28 10.66
C GLY A 8 4.20 2.16 10.96
N GLY A 9 4.58 2.22 12.25
CA GLY A 9 5.97 2.00 12.66
C GLY A 9 6.44 0.57 12.42
N TYR A 10 5.54 -0.42 12.55
CA TYR A 10 5.85 -1.83 12.33
C TYR A 10 6.03 -2.14 10.84
N TYR A 11 5.18 -1.60 9.96
CA TYR A 11 5.29 -1.82 8.52
C TYR A 11 6.55 -1.20 7.91
N LEU A 12 6.99 -0.03 8.40
CA LEU A 12 8.27 0.55 7.97
C LEU A 12 9.46 -0.30 8.40
N LYS A 13 9.40 -0.92 9.59
CA LYS A 13 10.42 -1.90 10.03
C LYS A 13 10.36 -3.17 9.20
N ALA A 14 9.17 -3.67 8.89
CA ALA A 14 8.98 -4.85 8.05
C ALA A 14 9.63 -4.66 6.68
N LEU A 15 9.42 -3.51 6.02
CA LEU A 15 10.04 -3.22 4.71
C LEU A 15 11.57 -3.06 4.75
N LYS A 16 12.15 -2.74 5.92
CA LYS A 16 13.61 -2.73 6.11
C LYS A 16 14.20 -4.13 6.22
N ILE A 17 13.44 -5.07 6.78
CA ILE A 17 13.86 -6.46 6.98
C ILE A 17 13.56 -7.27 5.71
N ASP A 18 12.34 -7.16 5.22
CA ASP A 18 11.87 -7.75 3.97
C ASP A 18 11.23 -6.67 3.08
N PRO A 19 11.98 -6.16 2.08
CA PRO A 19 11.45 -5.19 1.14
C PRO A 19 10.25 -5.69 0.31
N ASN A 20 10.00 -7.00 0.26
CA ASN A 20 8.95 -7.62 -0.54
C ASN A 20 7.73 -8.05 0.29
N HIS A 21 7.69 -7.69 1.57
CA HIS A 21 6.57 -8.01 2.45
C HIS A 21 5.27 -7.37 1.94
N LEU A 22 4.33 -8.20 1.46
CA LEU A 22 3.13 -7.77 0.75
C LEU A 22 2.27 -6.79 1.57
N GLY A 23 1.83 -7.19 2.77
CA GLY A 23 0.99 -6.31 3.62
C GLY A 23 1.68 -5.01 4.04
N ALA A 24 3.02 -4.97 4.06
CA ALA A 24 3.74 -3.75 4.38
C ALA A 24 3.82 -2.80 3.18
N LEU A 25 3.93 -3.34 1.95
CA LEU A 25 3.85 -2.58 0.71
C LEU A 25 2.46 -1.99 0.49
N GLU A 26 1.40 -2.76 0.73
CA GLU A 26 0.01 -2.32 0.71
C GLU A 26 -0.18 -1.14 1.67
N TYR A 27 0.09 -1.35 2.95
CA TYR A 27 -0.05 -0.35 3.99
C TYR A 27 0.74 0.93 3.67
N GLN A 28 1.99 0.80 3.23
CA GLN A 28 2.80 1.96 2.84
C GLN A 28 2.17 2.70 1.65
N GLY A 29 1.55 1.96 0.71
CA GLY A 29 0.80 2.53 -0.41
C GLY A 29 -0.40 3.36 0.06
N GLU A 30 -1.20 2.83 0.99
CA GLU A 30 -2.34 3.56 1.56
C GLU A 30 -1.89 4.80 2.34
N LEU A 31 -0.80 4.68 3.11
CA LEU A 31 -0.20 5.80 3.82
C LEU A 31 0.28 6.90 2.86
N PHE A 32 0.80 6.54 1.68
CA PHE A 32 1.13 7.51 0.64
C PHE A 32 -0.09 8.23 0.09
N LEU A 33 -1.26 7.59 0.00
CA LEU A 33 -2.50 8.27 -0.39
C LEU A 33 -2.92 9.33 0.62
N ILE A 34 -2.82 9.04 1.92
CA ILE A 34 -3.09 10.01 3.00
C ILE A 34 -2.16 11.23 2.87
N GLN A 35 -0.89 10.99 2.51
CA GLN A 35 0.11 12.04 2.29
C GLN A 35 -0.02 12.73 0.91
N LYS A 36 -1.06 12.42 0.11
CA LYS A 36 -1.25 12.92 -1.26
C LYS A 36 -0.11 12.55 -2.23
N LYS A 37 0.66 11.49 -1.92
CA LYS A 37 1.77 10.96 -2.74
C LYS A 37 1.27 9.84 -3.66
N LEU A 38 0.37 10.18 -4.59
CA LEU A 38 -0.27 9.20 -5.49
C LEU A 38 0.73 8.38 -6.31
N VAL A 39 1.83 9.00 -6.77
CA VAL A 39 2.86 8.31 -7.55
C VAL A 39 3.51 7.19 -6.72
N SER A 40 3.85 7.45 -5.46
CA SER A 40 4.46 6.47 -4.57
C SER A 40 3.51 5.33 -4.23
N ALA A 41 2.22 5.62 -4.03
CA ALA A 41 1.20 4.57 -3.86
C ALA A 41 1.12 3.63 -5.08
N LYS A 42 1.15 4.20 -6.29
CA LYS A 42 1.17 3.42 -7.55
C LYS A 42 2.44 2.60 -7.72
N GLN A 43 3.58 3.06 -7.22
CA GLN A 43 4.83 2.30 -7.24
C GLN A 43 4.73 1.04 -6.37
N ASN A 44 4.11 1.14 -5.18
CA ASN A 44 3.85 -0.02 -4.33
C ASN A 44 2.87 -0.99 -4.98
N LEU A 45 1.80 -0.49 -5.60
CA LEU A 45 0.85 -1.32 -6.35
C LEU A 45 1.55 -2.08 -7.50
N ALA A 46 2.42 -1.41 -8.26
CA ALA A 46 3.20 -2.05 -9.31
C ALA A 46 4.17 -3.11 -8.75
N LYS A 47 4.71 -2.91 -7.54
CA LYS A 47 5.55 -3.90 -6.88
C LYS A 47 4.73 -5.12 -6.44
N LEU A 48 3.58 -4.92 -5.79
CA LEU A 48 2.65 -5.99 -5.44
C LEU A 48 2.25 -6.81 -6.67
N LYS A 49 1.92 -6.14 -7.78
CA LYS A 49 1.63 -6.80 -9.05
C LYS A 49 2.73 -7.75 -9.52
N ARG A 50 4.00 -7.37 -9.35
CA ARG A 50 5.14 -8.22 -9.72
C ARG A 50 5.35 -9.38 -8.75
N LEU A 51 5.03 -9.19 -7.47
CA LEU A 51 5.29 -10.19 -6.43
C LEU A 51 4.18 -11.26 -6.34
N CYS A 52 2.92 -10.85 -6.42
CA CYS A 52 1.77 -11.74 -6.22
C CYS A 52 0.69 -11.65 -7.31
N GLY A 53 0.95 -10.90 -8.39
CA GLY A 53 -0.03 -10.71 -9.46
C GLY A 53 -1.14 -9.74 -9.07
N THR A 54 -2.28 -9.85 -9.74
CA THR A 54 -3.44 -8.97 -9.52
C THR A 54 -4.57 -9.62 -8.74
N SER A 55 -4.34 -10.81 -8.19
CA SER A 55 -5.35 -11.61 -7.47
C SER A 55 -5.11 -11.73 -5.97
N CYS A 56 -3.94 -11.29 -5.48
CA CYS A 56 -3.67 -11.22 -4.04
C CYS A 56 -4.46 -10.08 -3.40
N GLU A 57 -4.84 -10.30 -2.13
CA GLU A 57 -5.63 -9.36 -1.32
C GLU A 57 -4.96 -7.99 -1.25
N GLU A 58 -3.66 -7.95 -0.97
CA GLU A 58 -2.89 -6.72 -0.83
C GLU A 58 -2.88 -5.85 -2.10
N TYR A 59 -2.84 -6.49 -3.28
CA TYR A 59 -2.93 -5.77 -4.53
C TYR A 59 -4.34 -5.20 -4.73
N LEU A 60 -5.37 -6.00 -4.46
CA LEU A 60 -6.76 -5.61 -4.67
C LEU A 60 -7.14 -4.46 -3.74
N ASP A 61 -6.74 -4.52 -2.47
CA ASP A 61 -7.02 -3.51 -1.47
C ASP A 61 -6.33 -2.18 -1.79
N LEU A 62 -5.03 -2.21 -2.10
CA LEU A 62 -4.33 -0.99 -2.50
C LEU A 62 -4.87 -0.41 -3.82
N ALA A 63 -5.24 -1.25 -4.79
CA ALA A 63 -5.86 -0.81 -6.04
C ALA A 63 -7.20 -0.10 -5.77
N GLN A 64 -8.02 -0.66 -4.89
CA GLN A 64 -9.29 -0.07 -4.48
C GLN A 64 -9.07 1.26 -3.75
N ALA A 65 -8.13 1.31 -2.80
CA ALA A 65 -7.79 2.54 -2.07
C ALA A 65 -7.34 3.65 -3.02
N ILE A 66 -6.48 3.33 -4.01
CA ILE A 66 -6.07 4.28 -5.06
C ILE A 66 -7.28 4.78 -5.83
N ALA A 67 -8.16 3.89 -6.30
CA ALA A 67 -9.35 4.28 -7.06
C ALA A 67 -10.27 5.21 -6.25
N LEU A 68 -10.52 4.90 -4.97
CA LEU A 68 -11.33 5.73 -4.08
C LEU A 68 -10.69 7.10 -3.80
N SER A 69 -9.36 7.15 -3.64
CA SER A 69 -8.64 8.41 -3.41
C SER A 69 -8.78 9.40 -4.59
N THR A 70 -8.89 8.88 -5.82
CA THR A 70 -9.03 9.71 -7.03
C THR A 70 -10.46 10.18 -7.29
N LYS A 71 -11.47 9.53 -6.69
CA LYS A 71 -12.89 9.89 -6.84
C LYS A 71 -13.36 10.98 -5.88
N LYS A 72 -12.63 11.27 -4.80
CA LYS A 72 -12.99 12.33 -3.82
C LYS A 72 -12.67 13.75 -4.32
N LYS A 73 -12.78 14.02 -5.61
CA LYS A 73 -12.55 15.33 -6.21
C LYS A 73 -13.85 16.09 -6.39
#